data_AF-A0A1C3KWJ9-F1
#
_entry.id   AF-A0A1C3KWJ9-F1
#
_cell.length_a   1.000
_cell.length_b   1.000
_cell.length_c   1.000
_cell.angle_alpha   90.00
_cell.angle_beta   90.00
_cell.angle_gamma   90.00
#
_symmetry.space_group_name_H-M   'P 1'
#
loop_
_entity.id
_entity.type
_entity.pdbx_description
1 polymer ?
#
loop_
_entity_poly.entity_id
_entity_poly.type
_entity_poly.pdbx_seq_one_letter_code
_entity_poly.pdbx_strand_id
1 'polypeptide(L)'
;MSSTESNIYSFFKEIKNYKINENGMEKNFLEGKHNTTCNSFAKNIKISRTEDAKDICKKFKCLKNLISTKGQSSSHPLGSNDFLFLNYWLNSKLRNNTINHGMTVEEFQDYLNTHENNFYTSNKFEGKLYDIDENDLENMNLLNVLYIQNSEIYGIIESLEEGKKKPCLEHFQKSIDTYKKGIIKCPLDDANFCNALKQFQRKYNQISATENVEKKCIDKDSLHLPTYEEVLIEYITLYQKDHEKNIMSGTILAPTFAALFILIFIYSVIIIPFKIFTPFGQWIRTKIGKNKITKSNINNESDQLLLNNSNTEYIISGNNPYNISYDTLGNL
;
A
#
# COMPACT_ATOMS: atom_id res chain seq x y z
N MET A 1 24.39 26.75 10.66
CA MET A 1 22.99 27.22 10.79
C MET A 1 22.13 26.16 10.12
N SER A 2 21.39 25.38 10.91
CA SER A 2 20.43 24.41 10.39
C SER A 2 19.33 25.19 9.68
N SER A 3 19.23 25.09 8.36
CA SER A 3 18.03 25.52 7.64
C SER A 3 16.86 24.74 8.23
N THR A 4 16.01 25.40 9.02
CA THR A 4 14.75 24.81 9.44
C THR A 4 13.96 24.55 8.17
N GLU A 5 13.94 23.29 7.74
CA GLU A 5 13.13 22.84 6.63
C GLU A 5 11.71 23.34 6.87
N SER A 6 11.16 24.09 5.89
CA SER A 6 9.87 24.73 6.06
C SER A 6 8.82 23.63 6.25
N ASN A 7 8.14 23.61 7.40
CA ASN A 7 7.11 22.62 7.66
C ASN A 7 5.94 22.86 6.69
N ILE A 8 5.88 22.08 5.61
CA ILE A 8 4.89 22.19 4.55
C ILE A 8 3.45 21.91 5.03
N TYR A 9 3.28 21.32 6.21
CA TYR A 9 1.99 21.07 6.85
C TYR A 9 1.51 22.20 7.77
N SER A 10 2.28 23.30 7.93
CA SER A 10 1.99 24.35 8.90
C SER A 10 0.63 25.04 8.69
N PHE A 11 0.14 25.09 7.45
CA PHE A 11 -1.16 25.69 7.10
C PHE A 11 -2.34 24.95 7.73
N PHE A 12 -2.19 23.67 8.13
CA PHE A 12 -3.26 22.92 8.78
C PHE A 12 -3.75 23.52 10.10
N LYS A 13 -2.92 24.34 10.76
CA LYS A 13 -3.31 25.10 11.96
C LYS A 13 -4.53 25.99 11.70
N GLU A 14 -4.62 26.54 10.49
CA GLU A 14 -5.62 27.51 10.04
C GLU A 14 -6.56 26.94 8.98
N ILE A 15 -6.56 25.61 8.77
CA ILE A 15 -7.33 24.92 7.71
C ILE A 15 -8.81 25.29 7.68
N LYS A 16 -9.42 25.55 8.84
CA LYS A 16 -10.82 26.00 8.93
C LYS A 16 -11.06 27.27 8.10
N ASN A 17 -10.16 28.25 8.19
CA ASN A 17 -10.27 29.52 7.46
C ASN A 17 -10.11 29.28 5.96
N TYR A 18 -9.15 28.45 5.58
CA TYR A 18 -8.94 28.09 4.18
C TYR A 18 -10.13 27.33 3.58
N LYS A 19 -10.78 26.45 4.33
CA LYS A 19 -12.01 25.76 3.88
C LYS A 19 -13.20 26.69 3.72
N ILE A 20 -13.33 27.71 4.58
CA ILE A 20 -14.33 28.77 4.38
C ILE A 20 -14.08 29.49 3.05
N ASN A 21 -12.82 29.84 2.76
CA ASN A 21 -12.45 30.49 1.50
C ASN A 21 -12.65 29.59 0.28
N GLU A 22 -12.35 28.28 0.40
CA GLU A 22 -12.59 27.30 -0.65
C GLU A 22 -14.09 27.17 -0.96
N ASN A 23 -14.94 27.04 0.07
CA ASN A 23 -16.40 27.00 -0.11
C ASN A 23 -16.94 28.31 -0.70
N GLY A 24 -16.42 29.46 -0.27
CA GLY A 24 -16.75 30.77 -0.82
C GLY A 24 -16.37 30.88 -2.30
N MET A 25 -15.20 30.33 -2.67
CA MET A 25 -14.76 30.26 -4.06
C MET A 25 -15.70 29.40 -4.90
N GLU A 26 -16.06 28.20 -4.44
CA GLU A 26 -16.96 27.29 -5.16
C GLU A 26 -18.33 27.94 -5.38
N LYS A 27 -18.88 28.59 -4.35
CA LYS A 27 -20.14 29.35 -4.45
C LYS A 27 -20.03 30.48 -5.47
N ASN A 28 -19.00 31.31 -5.37
CA ASN A 28 -18.80 32.43 -6.31
C ASN A 28 -18.61 31.93 -7.75
N PHE A 29 -17.97 30.77 -7.92
CA PHE A 29 -17.77 30.17 -9.23
C PHE A 29 -19.09 29.72 -9.86
N LEU A 30 -19.91 28.98 -9.10
CA LEU A 30 -21.24 28.51 -9.53
C LEU A 30 -22.21 29.67 -9.83
N GLU A 31 -22.16 30.75 -9.04
CA GLU A 31 -23.01 31.92 -9.23
C GLU A 31 -22.50 32.88 -10.33
N GLY A 32 -21.35 32.60 -10.96
CA GLY A 32 -20.73 33.49 -11.94
C GLY A 32 -20.19 34.81 -11.35
N LYS A 33 -20.05 34.89 -10.01
CA LYS A 33 -19.58 36.05 -9.25
C LYS A 33 -18.08 36.01 -8.93
N HIS A 34 -17.33 35.09 -9.52
CA HIS A 34 -15.90 34.92 -9.25
C HIS A 34 -15.05 36.13 -9.70
N ASN A 35 -15.54 36.95 -10.65
CA ASN A 35 -14.88 38.14 -11.22
C ASN A 35 -13.44 37.91 -11.73
N THR A 36 -13.03 36.66 -11.90
CA THR A 36 -11.74 36.23 -12.46
C THR A 36 -11.86 35.74 -13.91
N THR A 37 -10.87 36.09 -14.74
CA THR A 37 -10.72 35.60 -16.12
C THR A 37 -9.48 34.71 -16.24
N CYS A 38 -9.47 33.83 -17.23
CA CYS A 38 -8.33 32.96 -17.57
C CYS A 38 -8.30 32.75 -19.08
N ASN A 39 -8.12 33.85 -19.82
CA ASN A 39 -8.26 33.85 -21.27
C ASN A 39 -7.05 33.20 -21.96
N SER A 40 -5.95 33.09 -21.21
CA SER A 40 -4.67 32.51 -21.55
C SER A 40 -4.68 30.98 -21.72
N PHE A 41 -5.52 30.26 -20.98
CA PHE A 41 -5.70 28.82 -21.15
C PHE A 41 -6.55 28.55 -22.40
N ALA A 42 -5.88 28.43 -23.55
CA ALA A 42 -6.47 28.36 -24.88
C ALA A 42 -7.07 27.00 -25.28
N LYS A 43 -6.83 25.92 -24.51
CA LYS A 43 -7.40 24.59 -24.79
C LYS A 43 -7.92 23.89 -23.53
N ASN A 44 -9.00 23.14 -23.73
CA ASN A 44 -9.77 22.34 -22.77
C ASN A 44 -8.95 21.16 -22.21
N ILE A 45 -7.82 21.41 -21.56
CA ILE A 45 -7.11 20.37 -20.82
C ILE A 45 -8.04 19.99 -19.66
N LYS A 46 -8.70 18.84 -19.81
CA LYS A 46 -9.62 18.33 -18.79
C LYS A 46 -8.78 17.88 -17.60
N ILE A 47 -9.00 18.54 -16.47
CA ILE A 47 -8.34 18.22 -15.20
C ILE A 47 -9.16 17.17 -14.46
N SER A 48 -10.49 17.28 -14.55
CA SER A 48 -11.42 16.31 -14.01
C SER A 48 -12.56 16.06 -15.01
N ARG A 49 -13.51 15.20 -14.62
CA ARG A 49 -14.72 14.95 -15.43
C ARG A 49 -15.57 16.22 -15.59
N THR A 50 -15.47 17.16 -14.65
CA THR A 50 -16.33 18.35 -14.57
C THR A 50 -15.59 19.64 -14.84
N GLU A 51 -14.26 19.67 -14.74
CA GLU A 51 -13.46 20.89 -14.79
C GLU A 51 -12.30 20.78 -15.78
N ASP A 52 -12.00 21.86 -16.47
CA ASP A 52 -10.78 22.01 -17.25
C ASP A 52 -9.78 22.98 -16.59
N ALA A 53 -8.59 23.09 -17.17
CA ALA A 53 -7.53 23.96 -16.65
C ALA A 53 -7.95 25.44 -16.57
N LYS A 54 -8.88 25.88 -17.44
CA LYS A 54 -9.41 27.24 -17.41
C LYS A 54 -10.33 27.44 -16.21
N ASP A 55 -11.13 26.44 -15.86
CA ASP A 55 -11.93 26.43 -14.64
C ASP A 55 -11.04 26.46 -13.39
N ILE A 56 -10.02 25.59 -13.34
CA ILE A 56 -9.05 25.55 -12.22
C ILE A 56 -8.33 26.89 -12.07
N CYS A 57 -7.92 27.53 -13.16
CA CYS A 57 -7.31 28.87 -13.14
C CYS A 57 -8.26 29.93 -12.54
N LYS A 58 -9.52 29.96 -12.96
CA LYS A 58 -10.50 30.94 -12.45
C LYS A 58 -10.74 30.75 -10.96
N LYS A 59 -10.87 29.48 -10.54
CA LYS A 59 -11.02 29.08 -9.14
C LYS A 59 -9.79 29.44 -8.31
N PHE A 60 -8.59 29.15 -8.79
CA PHE A 60 -7.33 29.51 -8.13
C PHE A 60 -7.23 31.02 -7.89
N LYS A 61 -7.51 31.84 -8.91
CA LYS A 61 -7.52 33.31 -8.78
C LYS A 61 -8.58 33.78 -7.79
N CYS A 62 -9.76 33.18 -7.79
CA CYS A 62 -10.86 33.53 -6.88
C CYS A 62 -10.48 33.19 -5.43
N LEU A 63 -9.99 31.98 -5.21
CA LEU A 63 -9.51 31.50 -3.91
C LEU A 63 -8.39 32.40 -3.36
N LYS A 64 -7.39 32.70 -4.19
CA LYS A 64 -6.30 33.61 -3.84
C LYS A 64 -6.82 35.00 -3.43
N ASN A 65 -7.79 35.54 -4.16
CA ASN A 65 -8.38 36.84 -3.83
C ASN A 65 -9.14 36.78 -2.49
N LEU A 66 -9.91 35.73 -2.22
CA LEU A 66 -10.60 35.55 -0.94
C LEU A 66 -9.63 35.43 0.24
N ILE A 67 -8.52 34.71 0.05
CA ILE A 67 -7.47 34.60 1.07
C ILE A 67 -6.79 35.95 1.31
N SER A 68 -6.49 36.71 0.24
CA SER A 68 -5.87 38.03 0.36
C SER A 68 -6.77 39.07 1.04
N THR A 69 -8.09 39.01 0.86
CA THR A 69 -8.99 40.01 1.46
C THR A 69 -9.38 39.66 2.89
N LYS A 70 -9.32 38.39 3.32
CA LYS A 70 -9.70 37.94 4.68
C LYS A 70 -11.07 38.48 5.15
N GLY A 71 -12.01 38.70 4.23
CA GLY A 71 -13.32 39.30 4.53
C GLY A 71 -13.31 40.81 4.81
N GLN A 72 -12.23 41.52 4.50
CA GLN A 72 -12.09 42.97 4.62
C GLN A 72 -12.12 43.66 3.24
N SER A 73 -12.31 44.98 3.25
CA SER A 73 -12.32 45.82 2.05
C SER A 73 -10.94 46.03 1.43
N SER A 74 -9.86 45.80 2.19
CA SER A 74 -8.47 45.95 1.72
C SER A 74 -7.77 44.59 1.54
N SER A 75 -6.98 44.49 0.48
CA SER A 75 -6.14 43.32 0.21
C SER A 75 -4.91 43.35 1.12
N HIS A 76 -4.65 42.24 1.81
CA HIS A 76 -3.42 41.99 2.53
C HIS A 76 -2.46 41.12 1.70
N PRO A 77 -1.14 41.28 1.88
CA PRO A 77 -0.16 40.36 1.31
C PRO A 77 -0.40 38.93 1.81
N LEU A 78 -0.18 37.95 0.93
CA LEU A 78 -0.24 36.53 1.29
C LEU A 78 0.93 36.18 2.22
N GLY A 79 0.62 35.47 3.31
CA GLY A 79 1.62 34.93 4.23
C GLY A 79 2.16 33.56 3.78
N SER A 80 3.16 33.05 4.49
CA SER A 80 3.78 31.75 4.16
C SER A 80 2.77 30.59 4.15
N ASN A 81 1.87 30.52 5.14
CA ASN A 81 0.83 29.49 5.19
C ASN A 81 -0.17 29.61 4.03
N ASP A 82 -0.45 30.84 3.57
CA ASP A 82 -1.36 31.07 2.46
C ASP A 82 -0.79 30.47 1.17
N PHE A 83 0.51 30.65 0.94
CA PHE A 83 1.21 30.03 -0.19
C PHE A 83 1.25 28.50 -0.08
N LEU A 84 1.55 27.95 1.10
CA LEU A 84 1.54 26.50 1.32
C LEU A 84 0.16 25.89 1.05
N PHE A 85 -0.91 26.53 1.53
CA PHE A 85 -2.27 26.10 1.25
C PHE A 85 -2.62 26.21 -0.24
N LEU A 86 -2.30 27.32 -0.90
CA LEU A 86 -2.55 27.50 -2.33
C LEU A 86 -1.79 26.45 -3.17
N ASN A 87 -0.56 26.12 -2.79
CA ASN A 87 0.21 25.07 -3.45
C ASN A 87 -0.42 23.69 -3.24
N TYR A 88 -0.80 23.36 -2.01
CA TYR A 88 -1.53 22.12 -1.68
C TYR A 88 -2.84 22.03 -2.48
N TRP A 89 -3.65 23.09 -2.48
CA TRP A 89 -4.93 23.12 -3.18
C TRP A 89 -4.73 22.85 -4.67
N LEU A 90 -3.77 23.51 -5.32
CA LEU A 90 -3.50 23.32 -6.75
C LEU A 90 -3.01 21.90 -7.06
N ASN A 91 -2.06 21.37 -6.27
CA ASN A 91 -1.60 19.99 -6.37
C ASN A 91 -2.77 19.00 -6.24
N SER A 92 -3.65 19.20 -5.26
CA SER A 92 -4.81 18.32 -5.04
C SER A 92 -5.79 18.31 -6.21
N LYS A 93 -5.87 19.40 -6.98
CA LYS A 93 -6.72 19.50 -8.18
C LYS A 93 -6.06 18.87 -9.40
N LEU A 94 -4.81 19.20 -9.68
CA LEU A 94 -4.08 18.70 -10.86
C LEU A 94 -3.66 17.23 -10.72
N ARG A 95 -3.50 16.73 -9.50
CA ARG A 95 -3.04 15.35 -9.26
C ARG A 95 -4.12 14.50 -8.63
N ASN A 96 -5.38 14.84 -8.91
CA ASN A 96 -6.49 13.95 -8.62
C ASN A 96 -6.46 12.81 -9.67
N ASN A 97 -6.42 11.56 -9.21
CA ASN A 97 -6.30 10.33 -10.02
C ASN A 97 -7.52 10.05 -10.95
N THR A 98 -8.34 11.06 -11.25
CA THR A 98 -9.53 10.91 -12.09
C THR A 98 -9.21 10.92 -13.59
N ILE A 99 -8.24 11.75 -14.02
CA ILE A 99 -7.82 11.88 -15.42
C ILE A 99 -6.32 12.13 -15.45
N ASN A 100 -5.56 11.35 -16.24
CA ASN A 100 -4.19 11.69 -16.54
C ASN A 100 -4.14 12.72 -17.67
N HIS A 101 -3.86 13.97 -17.33
CA HIS A 101 -3.79 15.09 -18.28
C HIS A 101 -2.36 15.60 -18.51
N GLY A 102 -1.38 15.06 -17.80
CA GLY A 102 0.04 15.38 -17.96
C GLY A 102 0.46 16.82 -17.63
N MET A 103 -0.41 17.63 -17.00
CA MET A 103 -0.10 19.01 -16.64
C MET A 103 0.47 19.06 -15.22
N THR A 104 1.67 19.60 -15.07
CA THR A 104 2.31 19.79 -13.76
C THR A 104 1.90 21.12 -13.12
N VAL A 105 2.21 21.29 -11.82
CA VAL A 105 2.00 22.57 -11.13
C VAL A 105 2.91 23.65 -11.70
N GLU A 106 4.15 23.28 -12.07
CA GLU A 106 5.13 24.18 -12.69
C GLU A 106 4.61 24.70 -14.04
N GLU A 107 4.13 23.81 -14.92
CA GLU A 107 3.55 24.21 -16.20
C GLU A 107 2.33 25.11 -16.01
N PHE A 108 1.45 24.78 -15.05
CA PHE A 108 0.30 25.62 -14.73
C PHE A 108 0.73 27.02 -14.26
N GLN A 109 1.77 27.11 -13.41
CA GLN A 109 2.33 28.37 -12.95
C GLN A 109 2.93 29.18 -14.11
N ASP A 110 3.69 28.55 -15.01
CA ASP A 110 4.30 29.22 -16.16
C ASP A 110 3.24 29.79 -17.11
N TYR A 111 2.16 29.06 -17.31
CA TYR A 111 1.00 29.57 -18.06
C TYR A 111 0.39 30.81 -17.40
N LEU A 112 0.16 30.77 -16.09
CA LEU A 112 -0.35 31.92 -15.33
C LEU A 112 0.60 33.12 -15.41
N ASN A 113 1.90 32.90 -15.21
CA ASN A 113 2.90 33.96 -15.19
C ASN A 113 3.05 34.61 -16.57
N THR A 114 3.10 33.82 -17.64
CA THR A 114 3.40 34.35 -18.98
C THR A 114 2.24 35.13 -19.58
N HIS A 115 1.00 34.80 -19.23
CA HIS A 115 -0.17 35.29 -19.96
C HIS A 115 -1.17 36.08 -19.12
N GLU A 116 -0.99 36.15 -17.79
CA GLU A 116 -1.82 36.95 -16.91
C GLU A 116 -1.00 38.08 -16.28
N ASN A 117 -1.12 39.30 -16.83
CA ASN A 117 -0.33 40.49 -16.43
C ASN A 117 -0.28 40.76 -14.92
N ASN A 118 -1.35 40.42 -14.18
CA ASN A 118 -1.44 40.61 -12.73
C ASN A 118 -0.55 39.64 -11.92
N PHE A 119 -0.16 38.50 -12.52
CA PHE A 119 0.77 37.54 -11.93
C PHE A 119 2.21 37.83 -12.40
N TYR A 120 2.37 38.06 -13.71
CA TYR A 120 3.66 38.39 -14.36
C TYR A 120 4.43 39.52 -13.68
N THR A 121 3.75 40.65 -13.46
CA THR A 121 4.41 41.89 -12.97
C THR A 121 4.85 41.83 -11.51
N SER A 122 4.51 40.75 -10.78
CA SER A 122 4.63 40.73 -9.33
C SER A 122 5.66 39.74 -8.78
N ASN A 123 6.12 38.76 -9.58
CA ASN A 123 6.94 37.61 -9.15
C ASN A 123 6.46 36.94 -7.85
N LYS A 124 5.19 37.16 -7.45
CA LYS A 124 4.69 36.82 -6.11
C LYS A 124 4.63 35.31 -5.84
N PHE A 125 4.63 34.51 -6.89
CA PHE A 125 4.55 33.05 -6.83
C PHE A 125 5.85 32.35 -7.23
N GLU A 126 6.92 33.10 -7.52
CA GLU A 126 8.22 32.53 -7.84
C GLU A 126 8.72 31.63 -6.70
N GLY A 127 8.92 30.33 -7.00
CA GLY A 127 9.27 29.30 -6.02
C GLY A 127 8.21 29.03 -4.93
N LYS A 128 6.94 29.42 -5.13
CA LYS A 128 5.85 29.20 -4.16
C LYS A 128 4.85 28.13 -4.57
N LEU A 129 4.66 27.89 -5.86
CA LEU A 129 3.92 26.73 -6.36
C LEU A 129 4.94 25.75 -6.94
N TYR A 130 4.78 24.48 -6.60
CA TYR A 130 5.68 23.39 -6.95
C TYR A 130 4.95 22.07 -6.81
N ASP A 131 5.40 21.04 -7.52
CA ASP A 131 4.87 19.69 -7.35
C ASP A 131 5.27 19.16 -5.97
N ILE A 132 4.29 18.88 -5.13
CA ILE A 132 4.50 18.30 -3.79
C ILE A 132 4.89 16.83 -3.97
N ASP A 133 5.77 16.29 -3.12
CA ASP A 133 6.07 14.85 -3.14
C ASP A 133 4.78 14.01 -3.04
N GLU A 134 4.75 12.85 -3.68
CA GLU A 134 3.54 12.01 -3.70
C GLU A 134 3.13 11.55 -2.30
N ASN A 135 4.08 11.16 -1.45
CA ASN A 135 3.80 10.73 -0.08
C ASN A 135 3.29 11.91 0.75
N ASP A 136 3.90 13.08 0.60
CA ASP A 136 3.45 14.30 1.29
C ASP A 136 2.04 14.72 0.84
N LEU A 137 1.75 14.67 -0.47
CA LEU A 137 0.42 14.98 -0.98
C LEU A 137 -0.63 13.99 -0.45
N GLU A 138 -0.31 12.69 -0.41
CA GLU A 138 -1.20 11.67 0.16
C GLU A 138 -1.46 11.93 1.65
N ASN A 139 -0.41 12.27 2.40
CA ASN A 139 -0.49 12.63 3.83
C ASN A 139 -1.31 13.90 4.06
N MET A 140 -1.12 14.94 3.26
CA MET A 140 -1.95 16.15 3.31
C MET A 140 -3.41 15.86 2.97
N ASN A 141 -3.67 15.01 1.98
CA ASN A 141 -5.04 14.60 1.64
C ASN A 141 -5.70 13.83 2.79
N LEU A 142 -4.97 12.96 3.47
CA LEU A 142 -5.45 12.27 4.67
C LEU A 142 -5.81 13.27 5.78
N LEU A 143 -4.92 14.22 6.08
CA LEU A 143 -5.20 15.28 7.07
C LEU A 143 -6.42 16.11 6.66
N ASN A 144 -6.53 16.48 5.39
CA ASN A 144 -7.65 17.24 4.88
C ASN A 144 -8.99 16.50 5.09
N VAL A 145 -9.02 15.19 4.81
CA VAL A 145 -10.19 14.34 5.07
C VAL A 145 -10.54 14.30 6.56
N LEU A 146 -9.54 14.15 7.44
CA LEU A 146 -9.73 14.19 8.89
C LEU A 146 -10.37 15.50 9.35
N TYR A 147 -9.90 16.64 8.86
CA TYR A 147 -10.46 17.95 9.21
C TYR A 147 -11.91 18.14 8.71
N ILE A 148 -12.24 17.63 7.52
CA ILE A 148 -13.61 17.64 7.00
C ILE A 148 -14.53 16.82 7.91
N GLN A 149 -14.16 15.57 8.19
CA GLN A 149 -14.93 14.67 9.05
C GLN A 149 -15.10 15.25 10.46
N ASN A 150 -14.06 15.88 11.01
CA ASN A 150 -14.12 16.53 12.31
C ASN A 150 -15.09 17.74 12.33
N SER A 151 -15.22 18.46 11.22
CA SER A 151 -16.23 19.52 11.08
C SER A 151 -17.65 18.96 10.96
N GLU A 152 -17.82 17.83 10.26
CA GLU A 152 -19.12 17.13 10.14
C GLU A 152 -19.60 16.63 11.51
N ILE A 153 -18.71 15.97 12.26
CA ILE A 153 -18.95 15.53 13.64
C ILE A 153 -19.42 16.70 14.50
N TYR A 154 -18.70 17.82 14.47
CA TYR A 154 -19.06 19.01 15.25
C TYR A 154 -20.49 19.50 14.94
N GLY A 155 -20.83 19.63 13.66
CA GLY A 155 -22.17 20.06 13.25
C GLY A 155 -23.28 19.08 13.68
N ILE A 156 -23.02 17.77 13.61
CA ILE A 156 -23.97 16.75 14.07
C ILE A 156 -24.20 16.90 15.58
N ILE A 157 -23.14 16.96 16.38
CA ILE A 157 -23.24 17.10 17.84
C ILE A 157 -23.95 18.39 18.26
N GLU A 158 -23.72 19.50 17.55
CA GLU A 158 -24.47 20.74 17.78
C GLU A 158 -25.97 20.55 17.51
N SER A 159 -26.33 19.86 16.42
CA SER A 159 -27.73 19.65 16.01
C SER A 159 -28.53 18.67 16.89
N LEU A 160 -27.85 17.84 17.70
CA LEU A 160 -28.50 16.88 18.58
C LEU A 160 -29.32 17.59 19.67
N GLU A 161 -30.55 17.15 19.88
CA GLU A 161 -31.43 17.65 20.94
C GLU A 161 -30.85 17.37 22.34
N GLU A 162 -30.99 18.33 23.24
CA GLU A 162 -30.64 18.15 24.65
C GLU A 162 -31.63 17.22 25.37
N GLY A 163 -31.14 16.48 26.37
CA GLY A 163 -31.97 15.64 27.24
C GLY A 163 -32.23 14.22 26.73
N LYS A 164 -31.81 13.87 25.51
CA LYS A 164 -31.86 12.49 25.00
C LYS A 164 -30.50 12.07 24.44
N LYS A 165 -29.78 11.23 25.18
CA LYS A 165 -28.53 10.64 24.69
C LYS A 165 -28.80 9.73 23.48
N LYS A 166 -27.97 9.84 22.45
CA LYS A 166 -27.98 9.00 21.24
C LYS A 166 -26.62 8.32 21.04
N PRO A 167 -26.57 7.21 20.30
CA PRO A 167 -25.30 6.70 19.77
C PRO A 167 -24.64 7.76 18.89
N CYS A 168 -23.35 7.99 19.11
CA CYS A 168 -22.54 8.94 18.35
C CYS A 168 -21.39 8.24 17.62
N LEU A 169 -21.02 7.01 18.00
CA LEU A 169 -19.88 6.28 17.44
C LEU A 169 -19.95 6.19 15.92
N GLU A 170 -21.12 5.98 15.34
CA GLU A 170 -21.30 5.94 13.88
C GLU A 170 -20.82 7.21 13.17
N HIS A 171 -20.93 8.38 13.82
CA HIS A 171 -20.48 9.66 13.28
C HIS A 171 -18.96 9.84 13.42
N PHE A 172 -18.37 9.26 14.46
CA PHE A 172 -16.92 9.36 14.72
C PHE A 172 -16.11 8.27 14.02
N GLN A 173 -16.70 7.12 13.73
CA GLN A 173 -16.01 5.92 13.23
C GLN A 173 -15.16 6.21 12.01
N LYS A 174 -15.69 6.96 11.04
CA LYS A 174 -14.97 7.31 9.81
C LYS A 174 -13.70 8.14 10.09
N SER A 175 -13.76 9.04 11.08
CA SER A 175 -12.63 9.85 11.54
C SER A 175 -11.60 9.00 12.28
N ILE A 176 -12.07 8.11 13.17
CA ILE A 176 -11.22 7.14 13.87
C ILE A 176 -10.47 6.25 12.87
N ASP A 177 -11.16 5.66 11.91
CA ASP A 177 -10.57 4.77 10.90
C ASP A 177 -9.56 5.51 10.00
N THR A 178 -9.87 6.75 9.62
CA THR A 178 -8.94 7.59 8.85
C THR A 178 -7.71 7.93 9.68
N TYR A 179 -7.88 8.19 10.98
CA TYR A 179 -6.78 8.47 11.89
C TYR A 179 -5.87 7.26 12.08
N LYS A 180 -6.44 6.04 12.19
CA LYS A 180 -5.67 4.78 12.22
C LYS A 180 -4.75 4.65 11.01
N LYS A 181 -5.25 4.98 9.80
CA LYS A 181 -4.44 5.01 8.57
C LYS A 181 -3.33 6.05 8.60
N GLY A 182 -3.55 7.18 9.28
CA GLY A 182 -2.55 8.23 9.43
C GLY A 182 -1.48 7.87 10.45
N ILE A 183 -1.87 7.35 11.62
CA ILE A 183 -0.94 7.11 12.72
C ILE A 183 0.03 5.96 12.43
N ILE A 184 -0.36 4.98 11.59
CA ILE A 184 0.57 3.92 11.15
C ILE A 184 1.62 4.45 10.17
N LYS A 185 1.31 5.53 9.43
CA LYS A 185 2.24 6.22 8.53
C LYS A 185 3.17 7.19 9.26
N CYS A 186 3.14 7.22 10.58
CA CYS A 186 4.07 8.02 11.37
C CYS A 186 5.32 7.22 11.72
N PRO A 187 6.41 7.29 10.93
CA PRO A 187 7.70 6.79 11.39
C PRO A 187 8.21 7.68 12.53
N LEU A 188 9.15 7.15 13.32
CA LEU A 188 9.80 7.90 14.40
C LEU A 188 10.51 9.18 13.89
N ASP A 189 10.82 9.27 12.58
CA ASP A 189 11.71 10.29 12.00
C ASP A 189 11.03 11.37 11.12
N ASP A 190 9.76 11.22 10.68
CA ASP A 190 9.02 12.33 10.03
C ASP A 190 8.32 13.18 11.09
N ALA A 191 9.03 14.22 11.54
CA ALA A 191 8.51 15.14 12.51
C ALA A 191 7.31 15.95 11.96
N ASN A 192 7.23 16.26 10.67
CA ASN A 192 6.30 17.27 10.16
C ASN A 192 4.88 16.72 10.01
N PHE A 193 4.69 15.61 9.29
CA PHE A 193 3.38 14.98 9.16
C PHE A 193 2.85 14.55 10.53
N CYS A 194 3.70 13.91 11.34
CA CYS A 194 3.29 13.43 12.67
C CYS A 194 2.97 14.56 13.64
N ASN A 195 3.66 15.70 13.55
CA ASN A 195 3.27 16.88 14.32
C ASN A 195 1.93 17.46 13.86
N ALA A 196 1.62 17.42 12.56
CA ALA A 196 0.31 17.83 12.05
C ALA A 196 -0.80 16.86 12.50
N LEU A 197 -0.54 15.55 12.48
CA LEU A 197 -1.49 14.54 12.97
C LEU A 197 -1.74 14.65 14.48
N LYS A 198 -0.70 14.92 15.28
CA LYS A 198 -0.83 15.23 16.72
C LYS A 198 -1.65 16.51 16.97
N GLN A 199 -1.51 17.52 16.11
CA GLN A 199 -2.34 18.73 16.20
C GLN A 199 -3.81 18.43 15.89
N PHE A 200 -4.07 17.59 14.89
CA PHE A 200 -5.41 17.08 14.64
C PHE A 200 -5.97 16.33 15.86
N GLN A 201 -5.22 15.38 16.43
CA GLN A 201 -5.61 14.62 17.61
C GLN A 201 -6.04 15.53 18.77
N ARG A 202 -5.29 16.62 19.03
CA ARG A 202 -5.67 17.62 20.04
C ARG A 202 -7.02 18.28 19.76
N LYS A 203 -7.28 18.67 18.50
CA LYS A 203 -8.56 19.28 18.10
C LYS A 203 -9.72 18.30 18.16
N TYR A 204 -9.50 17.05 17.76
CA TYR A 204 -10.48 15.99 17.91
C TYR A 204 -10.84 15.78 19.39
N ASN A 205 -9.83 15.66 20.25
CA ASN A 205 -10.04 15.46 21.68
C ASN A 205 -10.78 16.64 22.34
N GLN A 206 -10.55 17.86 21.86
CA GLN A 206 -11.33 19.03 22.30
C GLN A 206 -12.82 18.88 21.99
N ILE A 207 -13.19 18.27 20.86
CA ILE A 207 -14.59 18.02 20.49
C ILE A 207 -15.16 16.84 21.28
N SER A 208 -14.44 15.71 21.32
CA SER A 208 -14.91 14.50 22.00
C SER A 208 -15.04 14.67 23.51
N ALA A 209 -14.31 15.61 24.11
CA ALA A 209 -14.40 15.95 25.53
C ALA A 209 -15.35 17.13 25.83
N THR A 210 -16.13 17.62 24.87
CA THR A 210 -17.10 18.70 25.12
C THR A 210 -18.26 18.24 26.00
N GLU A 211 -18.82 19.19 26.76
CA GLU A 211 -20.06 18.99 27.52
C GLU A 211 -21.23 18.52 26.61
N ASN A 212 -21.25 18.97 25.36
CA ASN A 212 -22.24 18.51 24.37
C ASN A 212 -22.11 17.01 24.11
N VAL A 213 -20.89 16.49 23.88
CA VAL A 213 -20.69 15.05 23.73
C VAL A 213 -21.06 14.31 25.01
N GLU A 214 -20.70 14.83 26.17
CA GLU A 214 -21.02 14.21 27.45
C GLU A 214 -22.55 14.10 27.73
N LYS A 215 -23.29 15.17 27.39
CA LYS A 215 -24.74 15.23 27.60
C LYS A 215 -25.53 14.50 26.51
N LYS A 216 -25.02 14.45 25.28
CA LYS A 216 -25.78 13.99 24.11
C LYS A 216 -25.35 12.62 23.57
N CYS A 217 -24.18 12.09 23.94
CA CYS A 217 -23.70 10.79 23.47
C CYS A 217 -23.77 9.71 24.56
N ILE A 218 -24.30 8.52 24.21
CA ILE A 218 -24.36 7.36 25.12
C ILE A 218 -23.06 6.55 25.15
N ASP A 219 -22.33 6.56 24.05
CA ASP A 219 -21.14 5.78 23.73
C ASP A 219 -19.86 6.63 23.77
N LYS A 220 -19.85 7.67 24.61
CA LYS A 220 -18.76 8.66 24.71
C LYS A 220 -17.38 8.03 24.94
N ASP A 221 -17.32 6.95 25.72
CA ASP A 221 -16.08 6.25 26.07
C ASP A 221 -15.48 5.48 24.88
N SER A 222 -16.27 5.25 23.82
CA SER A 222 -15.82 4.60 22.57
C SER A 222 -15.35 5.60 21.52
N LEU A 223 -15.41 6.91 21.80
CA LEU A 223 -15.07 7.96 20.83
C LEU A 223 -13.59 8.34 20.86
N HIS A 224 -12.76 7.69 21.68
CA HIS A 224 -11.34 8.03 21.79
C HIS A 224 -10.56 7.61 20.54
N LEU A 225 -9.61 8.45 20.12
CA LEU A 225 -8.64 8.07 19.10
C LEU A 225 -7.66 7.05 19.69
N PRO A 226 -7.36 5.96 18.97
CA PRO A 226 -6.41 4.96 19.43
C PRO A 226 -4.99 5.51 19.46
N THR A 227 -4.15 4.94 20.31
CA THR A 227 -2.72 5.17 20.36
C THR A 227 -1.99 4.44 19.23
N TYR A 228 -0.73 4.81 18.99
CA TYR A 228 0.10 4.11 18.01
C TYR A 228 0.25 2.62 18.35
N GLU A 229 0.46 2.29 19.63
CA GLU A 229 0.63 0.92 20.10
C GLU A 229 -0.65 0.09 19.88
N GLU A 230 -1.83 0.66 20.18
CA GLU A 230 -3.11 -0.02 19.94
C GLU A 230 -3.33 -0.33 18.45
N VAL A 231 -3.05 0.63 17.57
CA VAL A 231 -3.17 0.43 16.12
C VAL A 231 -2.15 -0.59 15.60
N LEU A 232 -0.91 -0.55 16.12
CA LEU A 232 0.13 -1.50 15.74
C LEU A 232 -0.25 -2.93 16.16
N ILE A 233 -0.76 -3.12 17.37
CA ILE A 233 -1.24 -4.42 17.86
C ILE A 233 -2.42 -4.90 17.01
N GLU A 234 -3.39 -4.03 16.71
CA GLU A 234 -4.53 -4.36 15.83
C GLU A 234 -4.03 -4.82 14.46
N TYR A 235 -3.09 -4.09 13.85
CA TYR A 235 -2.51 -4.42 12.55
C TYR A 235 -1.79 -5.78 12.56
N ILE A 236 -0.92 -6.02 13.55
CA ILE A 236 -0.20 -7.29 13.69
C ILE A 236 -1.17 -8.45 13.90
N THR A 237 -2.19 -8.26 14.73
CA THR A 237 -3.21 -9.28 15.02
C THR A 237 -4.02 -9.63 13.77
N LEU A 238 -4.40 -8.63 12.98
CA LEU A 238 -5.11 -8.84 11.71
C LEU A 238 -4.23 -9.60 10.71
N TYR A 239 -2.95 -9.25 10.62
CA TYR A 239 -1.98 -9.92 9.75
C TYR A 239 -1.80 -11.40 10.14
N GLN A 240 -1.65 -11.70 11.43
CA GLN A 240 -1.56 -13.07 11.93
C GLN A 240 -2.83 -13.89 11.66
N LYS A 241 -4.01 -13.29 11.88
CA LYS A 241 -5.29 -13.96 11.64
C LYS A 241 -5.54 -14.26 10.17
N ASP A 242 -5.11 -13.38 9.27
CA ASP A 242 -5.18 -13.64 7.83
C ASP A 242 -4.22 -14.78 7.44
N HIS A 243 -3.00 -14.78 7.97
CA HIS A 243 -2.02 -15.84 7.76
C HIS A 243 -2.51 -17.20 8.29
N GLU A 244 -3.13 -17.25 9.47
CA GLU A 244 -3.74 -18.47 10.00
C GLU A 244 -4.93 -18.95 9.16
N LYS A 245 -5.80 -18.06 8.67
CA LYS A 245 -6.89 -18.44 7.75
C LYS A 245 -6.37 -18.98 6.42
N ASN A 246 -5.28 -18.40 5.92
CA ASN A 246 -4.60 -18.86 4.70
C ASN A 246 -3.88 -20.21 4.90
N ILE A 247 -3.43 -20.53 6.11
CA ILE A 247 -2.87 -21.85 6.48
C ILE A 247 -3.99 -22.87 6.78
N MET A 248 -5.13 -22.44 7.31
CA MET A 248 -6.22 -23.33 7.72
C MET A 248 -7.01 -23.93 6.54
N SER A 249 -6.88 -23.37 5.33
CA SER A 249 -7.41 -24.00 4.09
C SER A 249 -6.48 -25.08 3.49
N GLY A 250 -5.27 -25.28 4.03
CA GLY A 250 -4.26 -26.21 3.49
C GLY A 250 -3.76 -27.28 4.44
N THR A 251 -4.27 -27.37 5.68
CA THR A 251 -3.62 -28.20 6.71
C THR A 251 -4.53 -29.30 7.25
N ILE A 252 -4.88 -30.26 6.41
CA ILE A 252 -5.25 -31.63 6.85
C ILE A 252 -4.14 -32.65 6.51
N LEU A 253 -3.05 -32.26 5.84
CA LEU A 253 -2.00 -33.21 5.42
C LEU A 253 -0.57 -32.88 5.86
N ALA A 254 -0.34 -31.91 6.74
CA ALA A 254 1.01 -31.63 7.23
C ALA A 254 1.59 -32.65 8.26
N PRO A 255 0.80 -33.36 9.09
CA PRO A 255 1.41 -34.32 10.04
C PRO A 255 1.86 -35.64 9.39
N THR A 256 1.39 -35.97 8.18
CA THR A 256 1.60 -37.30 7.59
C THR A 256 2.91 -37.40 6.80
N PHE A 257 3.38 -36.31 6.17
CA PHE A 257 4.62 -36.36 5.39
C PHE A 257 5.87 -36.41 6.26
N ALA A 258 5.93 -35.65 7.36
CA ALA A 258 7.08 -35.68 8.27
C ALA A 258 7.27 -37.07 8.91
N ALA A 259 6.17 -37.73 9.32
CA ALA A 259 6.20 -39.08 9.88
C ALA A 259 6.65 -40.13 8.84
N LEU A 260 6.20 -40.02 7.58
CA LEU A 260 6.61 -40.91 6.49
C LEU A 260 8.09 -40.76 6.14
N PHE A 261 8.62 -39.53 6.10
CA PHE A 261 10.05 -39.31 5.88
C PHE A 261 10.91 -39.87 7.01
N ILE A 262 10.48 -39.73 8.26
CA ILE A 262 11.19 -40.31 9.42
C ILE A 262 11.20 -41.84 9.33
N LEU A 263 10.07 -42.48 8.98
CA LEU A 263 10.00 -43.95 8.83
C LEU A 263 10.90 -44.49 7.69
N ILE A 264 10.95 -43.80 6.54
CA ILE A 264 11.81 -44.18 5.42
C ILE A 264 13.30 -44.00 5.78
N PHE A 265 13.65 -42.92 6.48
CA PHE A 265 15.01 -42.70 6.97
C PHE A 265 15.45 -43.75 7.99
N ILE A 266 14.58 -44.11 8.95
CA ILE A 266 14.87 -45.17 9.93
C ILE A 266 15.05 -46.53 9.23
N TYR A 267 14.18 -46.88 8.28
CA TYR A 267 14.27 -48.16 7.56
C TYR A 267 15.56 -48.27 6.72
N SER A 268 15.90 -47.21 5.98
CA SER A 268 17.06 -47.19 5.09
C SER A 268 18.41 -47.10 5.84
N VAL A 269 18.48 -46.30 6.90
CA VAL A 269 19.72 -46.06 7.64
C VAL A 269 19.98 -47.12 8.72
N ILE A 270 18.94 -47.73 9.30
CA ILE A 270 19.13 -48.67 10.42
C ILE A 270 18.97 -50.14 9.97
N ILE A 271 17.93 -50.47 9.20
CA ILE A 271 17.61 -51.88 8.90
C ILE A 271 18.50 -52.47 7.80
N ILE A 272 18.79 -51.72 6.74
CA ILE A 272 19.63 -52.20 5.62
C ILE A 272 21.07 -52.54 6.08
N PRO A 273 21.80 -51.65 6.80
CA PRO A 273 23.14 -51.99 7.24
C PRO A 273 23.16 -53.03 8.37
N PHE A 274 22.15 -53.09 9.23
CA PHE A 274 22.06 -54.14 10.26
C PHE A 274 21.92 -55.55 9.65
N LYS A 275 21.27 -55.67 8.49
CA LYS A 275 21.10 -56.96 7.78
C LYS A 275 22.34 -57.39 6.98
N ILE A 276 23.22 -56.45 6.62
CA ILE A 276 24.43 -56.68 5.81
C ILE A 276 25.72 -56.71 6.65
N PHE A 277 25.81 -55.96 7.75
CA PHE A 277 27.07 -55.73 8.48
C PHE A 277 27.12 -56.29 9.91
N THR A 278 26.04 -56.87 10.44
CA THR A 278 26.07 -57.49 11.78
C THR A 278 26.32 -59.01 11.68
N PRO A 279 27.36 -59.59 12.32
CA PRO A 279 27.74 -61.01 12.19
C PRO A 279 26.68 -62.03 12.66
N PHE A 280 25.60 -61.56 13.30
CA PHE A 280 24.48 -62.39 13.71
C PHE A 280 23.56 -62.81 12.55
N GLY A 281 23.58 -62.10 11.40
CA GLY A 281 22.74 -62.45 10.23
C GLY A 281 23.16 -63.74 9.52
N GLN A 282 24.46 -64.06 9.51
CA GLN A 282 25.00 -65.32 8.96
C GLN A 282 24.75 -66.52 9.89
N TRP A 283 24.57 -66.28 11.20
CA TRP A 283 24.31 -67.33 12.19
C TRP A 283 22.91 -67.94 12.08
N ILE A 284 21.91 -67.16 11.66
CA ILE A 284 20.54 -67.66 11.46
C ILE A 284 20.42 -68.52 10.18
N ARG A 285 21.20 -68.23 9.13
CA ARG A 285 21.19 -69.04 7.89
C ARG A 285 21.88 -70.41 8.02
N THR A 286 22.76 -70.57 8.99
CA THR A 286 23.60 -71.78 9.13
C THR A 286 23.04 -72.82 10.11
N LYS A 287 21.97 -72.49 10.85
CA LYS A 287 21.38 -73.39 11.86
C LYS A 287 20.14 -74.16 11.39
N ILE A 288 19.65 -73.93 10.18
CA ILE A 288 18.64 -74.80 9.53
C ILE A 288 19.41 -75.85 8.72
N GLY A 289 19.90 -76.85 9.45
CA GLY A 289 20.61 -77.99 8.90
C GLY A 289 19.66 -79.06 8.36
N LYS A 290 19.85 -79.36 7.07
CA LYS A 290 19.77 -80.67 6.39
C LYS A 290 19.04 -81.81 7.14
N ASN A 291 17.98 -82.34 6.53
CA ASN A 291 17.76 -83.79 6.48
C ASN A 291 17.33 -84.23 5.06
N LYS A 292 18.06 -85.22 4.55
CA LYS A 292 17.87 -85.94 3.28
C LYS A 292 16.52 -86.66 3.29
N ILE A 293 15.89 -86.82 2.12
CA ILE A 293 15.44 -88.13 1.62
C ILE A 293 15.44 -88.09 0.09
N THR A 294 15.94 -89.19 -0.44
CA THR A 294 16.35 -89.49 -1.80
C THR A 294 15.23 -90.19 -2.57
N LYS A 295 15.29 -90.06 -3.91
CA LYS A 295 14.72 -90.98 -4.93
C LYS A 295 13.18 -91.05 -5.01
N SER A 296 12.56 -91.29 -6.15
CA SER A 296 12.85 -91.17 -7.59
C SER A 296 11.69 -91.90 -8.27
N ASN A 297 11.32 -91.44 -9.46
CA ASN A 297 10.70 -92.20 -10.54
C ASN A 297 9.19 -92.45 -10.47
N ILE A 298 8.46 -92.51 -11.58
CA ILE A 298 8.65 -92.12 -12.98
C ILE A 298 7.19 -92.07 -13.50
N ASN A 299 6.83 -90.95 -14.14
CA ASN A 299 5.83 -90.81 -15.19
C ASN A 299 5.84 -89.34 -15.61
N ASN A 300 6.71 -89.00 -16.57
CA ASN A 300 6.61 -87.85 -17.47
C ASN A 300 7.81 -87.93 -18.43
N GLU A 301 7.53 -88.28 -19.69
CA GLU A 301 8.53 -88.54 -20.72
C GLU A 301 8.17 -87.81 -22.03
N SER A 302 9.03 -86.85 -22.38
CA SER A 302 9.59 -86.54 -23.70
C SER A 302 10.52 -85.34 -23.45
N ASP A 303 11.73 -85.60 -22.97
CA ASP A 303 12.98 -85.76 -23.75
C ASP A 303 13.60 -84.41 -24.13
N GLN A 304 14.66 -83.99 -23.41
CA GLN A 304 16.08 -84.11 -23.82
C GLN A 304 16.40 -83.22 -25.04
N LEU A 305 17.28 -82.22 -24.96
CA LEU A 305 18.75 -82.29 -24.78
C LEU A 305 19.19 -80.89 -24.29
N LEU A 306 19.94 -80.64 -23.21
CA LEU A 306 21.26 -81.09 -22.76
C LEU A 306 22.41 -80.98 -23.77
N LEU A 307 23.45 -80.26 -23.30
CA LEU A 307 24.88 -80.33 -23.65
C LEU A 307 25.27 -79.55 -24.92
N ASN A 308 26.40 -78.85 -25.02
CA ASN A 308 27.66 -79.00 -24.30
C ASN A 308 28.56 -77.75 -24.46
N ASN A 309 29.41 -77.57 -23.45
CA ASN A 309 30.75 -76.99 -23.40
C ASN A 309 31.39 -76.25 -24.60
N SER A 310 32.19 -75.28 -24.14
CA SER A 310 33.54 -74.90 -24.58
C SER A 310 33.74 -74.00 -25.80
N ASN A 311 34.27 -72.82 -25.45
CA ASN A 311 35.39 -72.12 -26.07
C ASN A 311 35.23 -71.40 -27.41
N THR A 312 36.10 -70.39 -27.52
CA THR A 312 36.55 -69.59 -28.67
C THR A 312 35.57 -68.53 -29.18
N GLU A 313 35.87 -67.26 -28.96
CA GLU A 313 36.76 -66.38 -29.75
C GLU A 313 36.14 -65.92 -31.08
N TYR A 314 35.89 -64.61 -31.08
CA TYR A 314 36.38 -63.66 -32.09
C TYR A 314 35.55 -63.37 -33.37
N ILE A 315 35.46 -62.05 -33.57
CA ILE A 315 35.53 -61.23 -34.78
C ILE A 315 34.24 -60.93 -35.58
N ILE A 316 34.15 -59.62 -35.91
CA ILE A 316 33.67 -58.96 -37.14
C ILE A 316 32.27 -58.33 -37.00
N SER A 317 32.15 -57.01 -36.86
CA SER A 317 32.48 -55.88 -37.78
C SER A 317 31.41 -55.60 -38.84
N GLY A 318 31.22 -54.32 -39.11
CA GLY A 318 30.49 -53.78 -40.26
C GLY A 318 29.83 -52.45 -39.89
N ASN A 319 30.55 -51.33 -39.76
CA ASN A 319 30.85 -50.36 -40.84
C ASN A 319 29.57 -49.94 -41.60
N ASN A 320 29.21 -48.68 -41.85
CA ASN A 320 29.95 -47.41 -41.96
C ASN A 320 28.90 -46.27 -42.28
N PRO A 321 29.22 -45.06 -42.81
CA PRO A 321 29.57 -43.81 -42.12
C PRO A 321 28.67 -42.62 -42.63
N TYR A 322 28.76 -41.35 -42.22
CA TYR A 322 29.75 -40.35 -42.62
C TYR A 322 29.65 -39.08 -41.75
N ASN A 323 30.82 -38.67 -41.25
CA ASN A 323 31.15 -37.33 -40.79
C ASN A 323 31.21 -36.33 -41.96
N ILE A 324 30.88 -35.06 -41.71
CA ILE A 324 31.55 -33.94 -42.38
C ILE A 324 32.08 -33.01 -41.28
N SER A 325 33.38 -32.75 -41.34
CA SER A 325 34.16 -31.92 -40.45
C SER A 325 34.14 -30.44 -40.85
N TYR A 326 34.48 -29.59 -39.89
CA TYR A 326 34.95 -28.22 -40.09
C TYR A 326 36.22 -28.17 -40.96
N ASP A 327 36.46 -27.08 -41.70
CA ASP A 327 37.55 -26.15 -41.38
C ASP A 327 37.69 -24.89 -42.28
N THR A 328 38.02 -23.79 -41.59
CA THR A 328 38.92 -22.65 -41.92
C THR A 328 38.65 -21.56 -42.98
N LEU A 329 38.65 -20.32 -42.44
CA LEU A 329 39.26 -19.04 -42.86
C LEU A 329 39.98 -18.92 -44.23
N GLY A 330 39.77 -17.76 -44.88
CA GLY A 330 40.69 -17.22 -45.91
C GLY A 330 40.23 -15.88 -46.50
N ASN A 331 40.96 -14.81 -46.17
CA ASN A 331 40.77 -13.39 -46.51
C ASN A 331 40.65 -13.05 -48.02
N LEU A 332 39.93 -11.96 -48.35
CA LEU A 332 40.47 -10.69 -48.89
C LEU A 332 39.39 -9.65 -49.11
#